data_AF-A0A639LTD2-F1
#
_entry.id   AF-A0A639LTD2-F1
#
_cell.length_a   1.000
_cell.length_b   1.000
_cell.length_c   1.000
_cell.angle_alpha   90.00
_cell.angle_beta   90.00
_cell.angle_gamma   90.00
#
_symmetry.space_group_name_H-M   'P 1'
#
loop_
_entity.id
_entity.type
_entity.pdbx_description
1 polymer ?
#
loop_
_entity_poly.entity_id
_entity_poly.type
_entity_poly.pdbx_seq_one_letter_code
_entity_poly.pdbx_strand_id
1 'polypeptide(L)'
;MRRDYGSVGTIALRASALLQAMSRDIEAQRKEFNLTQYHQTYTRNAVAKLPKLSRRIVELAVKEMEDSGYEFNKKQVGNVEQYALTIQNVIDIYAHRQIPKYRDIHKEPYVIFVVNLKGGVSKTVTTVTLAHALRVHPDLLRHDLRILVIDLDPQASSTMFLDHTHSIGTVLETAAQAMLNDLDAETLREAVIRPTIIPGVDIIPASIDDGFVASQWESLVTEHLPGLKPSEVLKKTIIDRIAGDYDFVFIDTGPHLDPFLLNGLAASDLLLTPTPPAQVDFHSTLKYLTRLPEMLERLEEEGVEPRLSASIGFMSKMTGKRDHETSHSLAREVYASNILDASLPRLDGFERCGESFDTIISANPVSYPGSAEALKKARTEAERFTKAVFDRIEYIRGASK
;
A
#
# COMPACT_ATOMS: atom_id res chain seq x y z
N MET A 1 3.25 -36.96 -19.96
CA MET A 1 4.64 -36.63 -19.53
C MET A 1 5.62 -37.48 -20.33
N ARG A 2 6.69 -36.91 -20.92
CA ARG A 2 7.66 -37.63 -21.79
C ARG A 2 8.83 -38.28 -21.03
N ARG A 3 8.99 -38.05 -19.73
CA ARG A 3 9.88 -38.77 -18.79
C ARG A 3 9.26 -38.79 -17.40
N ASP A 4 9.56 -39.81 -16.61
CA ASP A 4 9.27 -39.86 -15.18
C ASP A 4 10.29 -38.98 -14.44
N TYR A 5 9.85 -37.81 -13.97
CA TYR A 5 10.67 -36.92 -13.13
C TYR A 5 10.60 -37.32 -11.65
N GLY A 6 10.19 -38.56 -11.36
CA GLY A 6 10.12 -39.13 -10.02
C GLY A 6 9.08 -38.45 -9.14
N SER A 7 9.46 -38.11 -7.91
CA SER A 7 8.57 -37.58 -6.89
C SER A 7 8.15 -36.12 -7.07
N VAL A 8 8.70 -35.39 -8.04
CA VAL A 8 8.49 -33.94 -8.19
C VAL A 8 7.01 -33.58 -8.38
N GLY A 9 6.29 -34.30 -9.26
CA GLY A 9 4.86 -34.04 -9.48
C GLY A 9 4.01 -34.31 -8.23
N THR A 10 4.32 -35.39 -7.50
CA THR A 10 3.64 -35.75 -6.25
C THR A 10 3.90 -34.73 -5.15
N ILE A 11 5.14 -34.22 -5.03
CA ILE A 11 5.49 -33.16 -4.07
C ILE A 11 4.74 -31.88 -4.40
N ALA A 12 4.68 -31.48 -5.69
CA ALA A 12 3.96 -30.29 -6.13
C ALA A 12 2.46 -30.36 -5.80
N LEU A 13 1.81 -31.51 -6.05
CA LEU A 13 0.40 -31.72 -5.69
C LEU A 13 0.16 -31.60 -4.19
N ARG A 14 1.04 -32.17 -3.36
CA ARG A 14 0.94 -32.06 -1.89
C ARG A 14 1.15 -30.64 -1.39
N ALA A 15 2.11 -29.91 -1.97
CA ALA A 15 2.37 -28.52 -1.64
C ALA A 15 1.16 -27.62 -1.97
N SER A 16 0.57 -27.78 -3.15
CA SER A 16 -0.65 -27.05 -3.56
C SER A 16 -1.83 -27.33 -2.63
N ALA A 17 -2.08 -28.60 -2.28
CA ALA A 17 -3.14 -28.96 -1.34
C ALA A 17 -2.93 -28.34 0.06
N LEU A 18 -1.68 -28.29 0.54
CA LEU A 18 -1.34 -27.68 1.82
C LEU A 18 -1.55 -26.17 1.81
N LEU A 19 -1.14 -25.47 0.75
CA LEU A 19 -1.36 -24.02 0.59
C LEU A 19 -2.86 -23.68 0.66
N GLN A 20 -3.70 -24.42 -0.07
CA GLN A 20 -5.15 -24.23 -0.03
C GLN A 20 -5.75 -24.50 1.35
N ALA A 21 -5.22 -25.47 2.10
CA ALA A 21 -5.66 -25.73 3.47
C ALA A 21 -5.28 -24.56 4.40
N MET A 22 -4.05 -24.05 4.29
CA MET A 22 -3.58 -22.92 5.09
C MET A 22 -4.41 -21.65 4.87
N SER A 23 -4.84 -21.34 3.64
CA SER A 23 -5.74 -20.20 3.38
C SER A 23 -7.06 -20.33 4.11
N ARG A 24 -7.69 -21.51 4.01
CA ARG A 24 -8.97 -21.78 4.65
C ARG A 24 -8.87 -21.68 6.16
N ASP A 25 -7.76 -22.13 6.74
CA ASP A 25 -7.51 -22.05 8.17
C ASP A 25 -7.34 -20.60 8.63
N ILE A 26 -6.61 -19.76 7.89
CA ILE A 26 -6.46 -18.32 8.18
C ILE A 26 -7.81 -17.60 8.11
N GLU A 27 -8.59 -17.84 7.06
CA GLU A 27 -9.92 -17.25 6.91
C GLU A 27 -10.87 -17.68 8.03
N ALA A 28 -10.83 -18.95 8.42
CA ALA A 28 -11.65 -19.49 9.50
C ALA A 28 -11.29 -18.85 10.84
N GLN A 29 -10.00 -18.76 11.17
CA GLN A 29 -9.53 -18.08 12.38
C GLN A 29 -9.97 -16.61 12.41
N ARG A 30 -9.82 -15.88 11.29
CA ARG A 30 -10.26 -14.48 11.22
C ARG A 30 -11.75 -14.31 11.46
N LYS A 31 -12.59 -15.22 10.93
CA LYS A 31 -14.03 -15.24 11.19
C LYS A 31 -14.34 -15.56 12.66
N GLU A 32 -13.67 -16.55 13.24
CA GLU A 32 -13.84 -16.95 14.65
C GLU A 32 -13.52 -15.79 15.60
N PHE A 33 -12.49 -15.01 15.33
CA PHE A 33 -12.09 -13.85 16.14
C PHE A 33 -12.78 -12.54 15.76
N ASN A 34 -13.79 -12.55 14.88
CA ASN A 34 -14.48 -11.34 14.36
C ASN A 34 -13.50 -10.27 13.81
N LEU A 35 -12.45 -10.70 13.12
CA LEU A 35 -11.41 -9.86 12.51
C LEU A 35 -11.71 -9.51 11.05
N THR A 36 -12.99 -9.56 10.65
CA THR A 36 -13.44 -9.30 9.28
C THR A 36 -13.68 -7.82 9.01
N GLN A 37 -13.63 -6.97 10.04
CA GLN A 37 -13.81 -5.52 9.94
C GLN A 37 -12.69 -4.77 10.65
N TYR A 38 -12.42 -3.56 10.17
CA TYR A 38 -11.44 -2.70 10.82
C TYR A 38 -11.89 -2.30 12.24
N HIS A 39 -11.02 -2.57 13.22
CA HIS A 39 -11.36 -2.50 14.64
C HIS A 39 -11.41 -1.08 15.23
N GLN A 40 -10.80 -0.08 14.58
CA GLN A 40 -10.60 1.23 15.18
C GLN A 40 -11.90 2.02 15.29
N THR A 41 -12.18 2.50 16.50
CA THR A 41 -13.30 3.40 16.78
C THR A 41 -12.85 4.56 17.66
N TYR A 42 -13.57 5.67 17.58
CA TYR A 42 -13.29 6.90 18.30
C TYR A 42 -14.43 7.27 19.25
N THR A 43 -14.07 7.79 20.43
CA THR A 43 -15.03 8.48 21.27
C THR A 43 -15.28 9.89 20.73
N ARG A 44 -16.43 10.51 21.03
CA ARG A 44 -16.70 11.92 20.68
C ARG A 44 -15.59 12.87 21.17
N ASN A 45 -15.03 12.60 22.35
CA ASN A 45 -13.93 13.38 22.91
C ASN A 45 -12.62 13.22 22.13
N ALA A 46 -12.36 12.05 21.56
CA ALA A 46 -11.21 11.83 20.69
C ALA A 46 -11.40 12.55 19.35
N VAL A 47 -12.59 12.45 18.75
CA VAL A 47 -12.94 13.17 17.50
C VAL A 47 -12.82 14.68 17.67
N ALA A 48 -13.22 15.21 18.83
CA ALA A 48 -13.10 16.63 19.16
C ALA A 48 -11.65 17.16 19.23
N LYS A 49 -10.64 16.28 19.28
CA LYS A 49 -9.21 16.64 19.24
C LYS A 49 -8.62 16.60 17.83
N LEU A 50 -9.36 16.11 16.85
CA LEU A 50 -8.88 16.02 15.47
C LEU A 50 -8.85 17.42 14.80
N PRO A 51 -8.00 17.62 13.79
CA PRO A 51 -7.85 18.92 13.13
C PRO A 51 -9.18 19.49 12.62
N LYS A 52 -9.38 20.80 12.76
CA LYS A 52 -10.61 21.53 12.34
C LYS A 52 -11.90 21.14 13.11
N LEU A 53 -11.83 20.21 14.05
CA LEU A 53 -12.95 19.87 14.92
C LEU A 53 -12.76 20.46 16.32
N SER A 54 -13.86 20.56 17.05
CA SER A 54 -13.88 20.93 18.47
C SER A 54 -15.05 20.22 19.13
N ARG A 55 -15.08 20.19 20.47
CA ARG A 55 -16.17 19.55 21.22
C ARG A 55 -17.55 20.06 20.77
N ARG A 56 -17.71 21.38 20.63
CA ARG A 56 -18.96 21.99 20.17
C ARG A 56 -19.32 21.60 18.74
N ILE A 57 -18.34 21.57 17.82
CA ILE A 57 -18.56 21.19 16.42
C ILE A 57 -19.06 19.74 16.33
N VAL A 58 -18.42 18.83 17.07
CA VAL A 58 -18.78 17.40 17.09
C VAL A 58 -20.15 17.19 17.72
N GLU A 59 -20.43 17.81 18.87
CA GLU A 59 -21.75 17.70 19.53
C GLU A 59 -22.89 18.19 18.64
N LEU A 60 -22.72 19.34 17.98
CA LEU A 60 -23.70 19.86 17.03
C LEU A 60 -23.83 18.97 15.79
N ALA A 61 -22.72 18.45 15.25
CA ALA A 61 -22.74 17.67 14.00
C ALA A 61 -23.46 16.34 14.21
N VAL A 62 -23.12 15.64 15.29
CA VAL A 62 -23.77 14.37 15.65
C VAL A 62 -25.27 14.58 15.83
N LYS A 63 -25.69 15.64 16.53
CA LYS A 63 -27.10 15.95 16.72
C LYS A 63 -27.81 16.23 15.38
N GLU A 64 -27.28 17.14 14.58
CA GLU A 64 -27.87 17.52 13.27
C GLU A 64 -27.99 16.30 12.34
N MET A 65 -26.97 15.43 12.33
CA MET A 65 -26.95 14.22 11.51
C MET A 65 -27.95 13.18 12.03
N GLU A 66 -28.03 12.94 13.35
CA GLU A 66 -29.05 12.05 13.94
C GLU A 66 -30.47 12.58 13.70
N ASP A 67 -30.70 13.90 13.82
CA ASP A 67 -31.99 14.54 13.53
C ASP A 67 -32.39 14.36 12.05
N SER A 68 -31.41 14.18 11.15
CA SER A 68 -31.62 13.86 9.73
C SER A 68 -31.71 12.35 9.41
N GLY A 69 -31.63 11.49 10.43
CA GLY A 69 -31.75 10.03 10.30
C GLY A 69 -30.43 9.28 10.14
N TYR A 70 -29.27 9.92 10.31
CA TYR A 70 -27.98 9.23 10.26
C TYR A 70 -27.75 8.42 11.54
N GLU A 71 -27.36 7.14 11.39
CA GLU A 71 -27.08 6.25 12.52
C GLU A 71 -25.58 6.15 12.78
N PHE A 72 -25.14 6.63 13.94
CA PHE A 72 -23.76 6.49 14.38
C PHE A 72 -23.52 5.14 15.06
N ASN A 73 -22.33 4.59 14.87
CA ASN A 73 -21.93 3.38 15.56
C ASN A 73 -21.84 3.61 17.08
N LYS A 74 -22.47 2.72 17.84
CA LYS A 74 -22.50 2.69 19.30
C LYS A 74 -22.11 1.30 19.78
N LYS A 75 -21.47 1.22 20.94
CA LYS A 75 -21.14 -0.04 21.60
C LYS A 75 -21.74 -0.07 23.00
N GLN A 76 -22.23 -1.24 23.39
CA GLN A 76 -22.73 -1.47 24.74
C GLN A 76 -21.54 -1.62 25.70
N VAL A 77 -21.46 -0.76 26.72
CA VAL A 77 -20.47 -0.87 27.79
C VAL A 77 -21.21 -0.98 29.11
N GLY A 78 -21.41 -2.22 29.58
CA GLY A 78 -22.29 -2.51 30.72
C GLY A 78 -23.75 -2.24 30.35
N ASN A 79 -24.39 -1.30 31.05
CA ASN A 79 -25.78 -0.91 30.82
C ASN A 79 -25.93 0.39 30.02
N VAL A 80 -24.84 0.95 29.50
CA VAL A 80 -24.83 2.24 28.80
C VAL A 80 -24.31 2.06 27.37
N GLU A 81 -25.06 2.59 26.41
CA GLU A 81 -24.59 2.74 25.04
C GLU A 81 -23.63 3.93 24.95
N GLN A 82 -22.45 3.69 24.40
CA GLN A 82 -21.45 4.72 24.17
C GLN A 82 -21.12 4.81 22.68
N TYR A 83 -20.98 6.03 22.16
CA TYR A 83 -20.51 6.24 20.79
C TYR A 83 -19.14 5.58 20.58
N ALA A 84 -19.06 4.80 19.51
CA ALA A 84 -17.87 4.14 19.02
C ALA A 84 -17.71 4.48 17.54
N LEU A 85 -17.47 5.76 17.27
CA LEU A 85 -17.49 6.33 15.93
C LEU A 85 -16.45 5.63 15.04
N THR A 86 -16.88 5.06 13.92
CA THR A 86 -15.98 4.47 12.93
C THR A 86 -15.22 5.57 12.18
N ILE A 87 -14.23 5.19 11.37
CA ILE A 87 -13.58 6.13 10.45
C ILE A 87 -14.60 6.81 9.54
N GLN A 88 -15.54 6.03 8.98
CA GLN A 88 -16.57 6.58 8.10
C GLN A 88 -17.46 7.59 8.84
N ASN A 89 -17.86 7.30 10.08
CA ASN A 89 -18.60 8.28 10.89
C ASN A 89 -17.84 9.60 11.06
N VAL A 90 -16.53 9.55 11.27
CA VAL A 90 -15.69 10.76 11.40
C VAL A 90 -15.58 11.50 10.07
N ILE A 91 -15.39 10.79 8.95
CA ILE A 91 -15.37 11.36 7.60
C ILE A 91 -16.69 12.05 7.28
N ASP A 92 -17.82 11.44 7.64
CA ASP A 92 -19.15 12.00 7.40
C ASP A 92 -19.40 13.25 8.25
N ILE A 93 -18.87 13.31 9.48
CA ILE A 93 -18.86 14.54 10.28
C ILE A 93 -18.07 15.65 9.57
N TYR A 94 -16.90 15.35 8.99
CA TYR A 94 -16.15 16.33 8.20
C TYR A 94 -16.94 16.80 6.96
N ALA A 95 -17.60 15.87 6.25
CA ALA A 95 -18.41 16.18 5.08
C ALA A 95 -19.64 17.04 5.44
N HIS A 96 -20.35 16.71 6.53
CA HIS A 96 -21.46 17.49 7.07
C HIS A 96 -21.03 18.92 7.45
N ARG A 97 -19.77 19.07 7.89
CA ARG A 97 -19.14 20.38 8.16
C ARG A 97 -18.50 21.02 6.93
N GLN A 98 -18.75 20.47 5.74
CA GLN A 98 -18.32 21.02 4.44
C GLN A 98 -16.80 21.23 4.36
N ILE A 99 -16.04 20.38 5.04
CA ILE A 99 -14.57 20.39 4.92
C ILE A 99 -14.21 19.63 3.63
N PRO A 100 -13.46 20.25 2.71
CA PRO A 100 -13.16 19.65 1.41
C PRO A 100 -12.32 18.38 1.57
N LYS A 101 -12.68 17.37 0.78
CA LYS A 101 -11.94 16.12 0.65
C LYS A 101 -10.72 16.32 -0.26
N TYR A 102 -9.83 15.33 -0.33
CA TYR A 102 -8.63 15.42 -1.16
C TYR A 102 -8.95 15.56 -2.65
N ARG A 103 -9.92 14.77 -3.14
CA ARG A 103 -10.41 14.79 -4.54
C ARG A 103 -11.08 16.11 -4.96
N ASP A 104 -11.44 16.95 -4.01
CA ASP A 104 -11.96 18.29 -4.28
C ASP A 104 -10.83 19.27 -4.62
N ILE A 105 -9.60 18.94 -4.20
CA ILE A 105 -8.38 19.77 -4.35
C ILE A 105 -7.51 19.27 -5.51
N HIS A 106 -7.37 17.95 -5.64
CA HIS A 106 -6.55 17.28 -6.66
C HIS A 106 -7.42 16.36 -7.52
N LYS A 107 -7.33 16.48 -8.85
CA LYS A 107 -8.23 15.77 -9.78
C LYS A 107 -7.71 14.44 -10.29
N GLU A 108 -6.39 14.36 -10.50
CA GLU A 108 -5.72 13.17 -11.01
C GLU A 108 -5.09 12.37 -9.86
N PRO A 109 -5.02 11.03 -10.00
CA PRO A 109 -4.33 10.19 -9.04
C PRO A 109 -2.86 10.58 -9.01
N TYR A 110 -2.23 10.41 -7.85
CA TYR A 110 -0.77 10.53 -7.73
C TYR A 110 -0.17 9.16 -7.54
N VAL A 111 0.62 8.73 -8.52
CA VAL A 111 1.17 7.38 -8.62
C VAL A 111 2.54 7.35 -7.95
N ILE A 112 2.69 6.48 -6.95
CA ILE A 112 3.85 6.38 -6.07
C ILE A 112 4.46 5.00 -6.24
N PHE A 113 5.70 4.93 -6.71
CA PHE A 113 6.41 3.67 -6.86
C PHE A 113 7.41 3.47 -5.73
N VAL A 114 7.17 2.45 -4.91
CA VAL A 114 8.07 2.08 -3.81
C VAL A 114 9.08 1.06 -4.32
N VAL A 115 10.30 1.49 -4.60
CA VAL A 115 11.25 0.65 -5.37
C VAL A 115 12.69 0.73 -4.88
N ASN A 116 13.35 -0.42 -4.99
CA ASN A 116 14.76 -0.67 -4.72
C ASN A 116 15.09 -2.08 -5.22
N LEU A 117 16.16 -2.24 -6.01
CA LEU A 117 16.61 -3.56 -6.49
C LEU A 117 17.19 -4.44 -5.37
N LYS A 118 17.49 -3.87 -4.20
CA LYS A 118 17.87 -4.69 -3.04
C LYS A 118 16.61 -5.33 -2.43
N GLY A 119 16.61 -6.66 -2.37
CA GLY A 119 15.60 -7.42 -1.63
C GLY A 119 15.65 -7.13 -0.11
N GLY A 120 14.51 -7.23 0.57
CA GLY A 120 14.43 -7.14 2.04
C GLY A 120 14.56 -5.73 2.64
N VAL A 121 14.56 -4.67 1.84
CA VAL A 121 14.68 -3.28 2.31
C VAL A 121 13.38 -2.66 2.85
N SER A 122 12.30 -3.44 2.92
CA SER A 122 10.95 -3.03 3.36
C SER A 122 10.11 -2.32 2.31
N LYS A 123 10.24 -2.65 1.01
CA LYS A 123 9.38 -2.11 -0.07
C LYS A 123 7.89 -2.37 0.20
N THR A 124 7.47 -3.62 0.13
CA THR A 124 6.11 -4.09 0.42
C THR A 124 5.60 -3.59 1.76
N VAL A 125 6.38 -3.76 2.84
CA VAL A 125 5.97 -3.29 4.18
C VAL A 125 5.72 -1.79 4.20
N THR A 126 6.54 -0.99 3.51
CA THR A 126 6.32 0.46 3.36
C THR A 126 5.05 0.72 2.57
N THR A 127 4.86 0.06 1.42
CA THR A 127 3.68 0.21 0.56
C THR A 127 2.39 -0.05 1.31
N VAL A 128 2.23 -1.24 1.89
CA VAL A 128 1.00 -1.64 2.58
C VAL A 128 0.77 -0.84 3.86
N THR A 129 1.85 -0.48 4.58
CA THR A 129 1.73 0.34 5.79
C THR A 129 1.33 1.76 5.43
N LEU A 130 1.92 2.38 4.41
CA LEU A 130 1.56 3.73 3.97
C LEU A 130 0.14 3.77 3.46
N ALA A 131 -0.29 2.81 2.64
CA ALA A 131 -1.65 2.76 2.14
C ALA A 131 -2.67 2.73 3.28
N HIS A 132 -2.50 1.80 4.23
CA HIS A 132 -3.35 1.71 5.41
C HIS A 132 -3.25 2.95 6.31
N ALA A 133 -2.04 3.41 6.62
CA ALA A 133 -1.83 4.51 7.55
C ALA A 133 -2.36 5.83 6.98
N LEU A 134 -2.13 6.15 5.71
CA LEU A 134 -2.63 7.37 5.07
C LEU A 134 -4.16 7.45 5.18
N ARG A 135 -4.85 6.33 4.90
CA ARG A 135 -6.31 6.25 4.97
C ARG A 135 -6.86 6.53 6.37
N VAL A 136 -6.23 6.00 7.41
CA VAL A 136 -6.75 6.03 8.79
C VAL A 136 -6.05 7.04 9.70
N HIS A 137 -5.06 7.77 9.19
CA HIS A 137 -4.27 8.69 9.99
C HIS A 137 -5.20 9.74 10.64
N PRO A 138 -5.14 9.96 11.98
CA PRO A 138 -6.06 10.85 12.68
C PRO A 138 -6.16 12.26 12.07
N ASP A 139 -5.02 12.83 11.66
CA ASP A 139 -4.99 14.16 11.03
C ASP A 139 -5.49 14.19 9.58
N LEU A 140 -5.52 13.03 8.91
CA LEU A 140 -5.82 12.94 7.48
C LEU A 140 -7.23 12.42 7.19
N LEU A 141 -7.99 11.99 8.20
CA LEU A 141 -9.37 11.52 8.01
C LEU A 141 -10.24 12.53 7.23
N ARG A 142 -10.03 13.83 7.43
CA ARG A 142 -10.74 14.89 6.68
C ARG A 142 -10.55 14.83 5.16
N HIS A 143 -9.44 14.24 4.70
CA HIS A 143 -9.10 14.13 3.29
C HIS A 143 -9.88 13.01 2.61
N ASP A 144 -10.45 12.06 3.37
CA ASP A 144 -11.20 10.92 2.83
C ASP A 144 -10.42 10.23 1.68
N LEU A 145 -9.16 9.91 1.91
CA LEU A 145 -8.28 9.39 0.87
C LEU A 145 -8.78 8.06 0.33
N ARG A 146 -8.78 7.90 -1.00
CA ARG A 146 -9.02 6.62 -1.70
C ARG A 146 -7.70 6.13 -2.23
N ILE A 147 -7.30 4.92 -1.86
CA ILE A 147 -5.95 4.42 -2.11
C ILE A 147 -6.02 3.05 -2.79
N LEU A 148 -5.29 2.89 -3.89
CA LEU A 148 -5.09 1.61 -4.55
C LEU A 148 -3.64 1.15 -4.36
N VAL A 149 -3.44 -0.13 -4.10
CA VAL A 149 -2.13 -0.79 -4.19
C VAL A 149 -2.16 -1.74 -5.38
N ILE A 150 -1.21 -1.62 -6.29
CA ILE A 150 -1.02 -2.56 -7.40
C ILE A 150 0.19 -3.43 -7.07
N ASP A 151 -0.06 -4.71 -6.81
CA ASP A 151 0.99 -5.70 -6.56
C ASP A 151 1.45 -6.28 -7.90
N LEU A 152 2.73 -6.09 -8.22
CA LEU A 152 3.40 -6.63 -9.40
C LEU A 152 4.62 -7.48 -9.00
N ASP A 153 4.73 -7.87 -7.73
CA ASP A 153 5.71 -8.88 -7.31
C ASP A 153 5.05 -10.27 -7.40
N PRO A 154 5.56 -11.22 -8.20
CA PRO A 154 5.04 -12.57 -8.24
C PRO A 154 5.07 -13.31 -6.89
N GLN A 155 5.84 -12.82 -5.90
CA GLN A 155 5.78 -13.32 -4.52
C GLN A 155 4.51 -12.89 -3.78
N ALA A 156 3.69 -12.01 -4.36
CA ALA A 156 2.38 -11.57 -3.89
C ALA A 156 2.38 -11.07 -2.43
N SER A 157 3.50 -10.49 -1.98
CA SER A 157 3.64 -10.12 -0.57
C SER A 157 2.62 -9.05 -0.17
N SER A 158 2.37 -8.04 -1.02
CA SER A 158 1.36 -7.01 -0.74
C SER A 158 -0.04 -7.61 -0.71
N THR A 159 -0.32 -8.54 -1.64
CA THR A 159 -1.55 -9.34 -1.67
C THR A 159 -1.79 -10.08 -0.37
N MET A 160 -0.79 -10.77 0.17
CA MET A 160 -0.92 -11.50 1.44
C MET A 160 -1.24 -10.55 2.63
N PHE A 161 -0.62 -9.37 2.67
CA PHE A 161 -0.82 -8.39 3.74
C PHE A 161 -2.18 -7.68 3.69
N LEU A 162 -2.80 -7.60 2.51
CA LEU A 162 -3.95 -6.72 2.25
C LEU A 162 -5.24 -7.49 1.92
N ASP A 163 -5.15 -8.62 1.22
CA ASP A 163 -6.26 -9.52 0.94
C ASP A 163 -6.19 -10.76 1.84
N HIS A 164 -7.01 -10.75 2.88
CA HIS A 164 -7.09 -11.83 3.85
C HIS A 164 -8.08 -12.93 3.48
N THR A 165 -8.78 -12.79 2.35
CA THR A 165 -9.69 -13.78 1.78
C THR A 165 -9.04 -14.65 0.72
N HIS A 166 -7.94 -14.19 0.13
CA HIS A 166 -7.14 -14.96 -0.83
C HIS A 166 -5.65 -14.95 -0.50
N SER A 167 -5.30 -14.69 0.77
CA SER A 167 -3.91 -14.61 1.23
C SER A 167 -3.04 -15.83 0.86
N ILE A 168 -3.66 -17.00 0.61
CA ILE A 168 -2.96 -18.22 0.16
C ILE A 168 -3.80 -18.97 -0.91
N GLY A 169 -3.95 -18.42 -2.12
CA GLY A 169 -4.76 -19.08 -3.17
C GLY A 169 -4.44 -18.65 -4.60
N THR A 170 -5.07 -19.32 -5.57
CA THR A 170 -5.03 -18.91 -6.98
C THR A 170 -5.93 -17.70 -7.18
N VAL A 171 -5.33 -16.52 -7.23
CA VAL A 171 -5.98 -15.30 -7.68
C VAL A 171 -6.28 -15.45 -9.17
N LEU A 172 -7.56 -15.34 -9.55
CA LEU A 172 -7.99 -15.58 -10.94
C LEU A 172 -7.70 -14.39 -11.88
N GLU A 173 -7.59 -13.17 -11.33
CA GLU A 173 -7.33 -11.94 -12.08
C GLU A 173 -6.25 -11.13 -11.35
N THR A 174 -4.99 -11.30 -11.76
CA THR A 174 -3.84 -10.58 -11.21
C THR A 174 -3.60 -9.24 -11.91
N ALA A 175 -2.75 -8.39 -11.36
CA ALA A 175 -2.31 -7.16 -12.02
C ALA A 175 -1.73 -7.43 -13.42
N ALA A 176 -0.85 -8.43 -13.54
CA ALA A 176 -0.22 -8.76 -14.82
C ALA A 176 -1.23 -9.29 -15.85
N GLN A 177 -2.23 -10.07 -15.42
CA GLN A 177 -3.30 -10.55 -16.29
C GLN A 177 -4.23 -9.40 -16.72
N ALA A 178 -4.66 -8.56 -15.78
CA ALA A 178 -5.49 -7.39 -16.06
C ALA A 178 -4.78 -6.41 -17.01
N MET A 179 -3.47 -6.26 -16.89
CA MET A 179 -2.64 -5.48 -17.80
C MET A 179 -2.75 -5.97 -19.26
N LEU A 180 -2.71 -7.29 -19.47
CA LEU A 180 -2.78 -7.93 -20.80
C LEU A 180 -4.20 -8.03 -21.35
N ASN A 181 -5.20 -8.15 -20.49
CA ASN A 181 -6.61 -8.34 -20.88
C ASN A 181 -7.29 -7.04 -21.33
N ASP A 182 -6.67 -5.87 -21.10
CA ASP A 182 -7.18 -4.54 -21.48
C ASP A 182 -8.63 -4.28 -21.04
N LEU A 183 -8.94 -4.62 -19.79
CA LEU A 183 -10.28 -4.61 -19.21
C LEU A 183 -10.81 -3.19 -18.97
N ASP A 184 -12.09 -2.93 -19.25
CA ASP A 184 -12.69 -1.62 -19.00
C ASP A 184 -12.76 -1.25 -17.51
N ALA A 185 -13.05 0.02 -17.22
CA ALA A 185 -13.05 0.54 -15.86
C ALA A 185 -14.08 -0.14 -14.94
N GLU A 186 -15.21 -0.59 -15.49
CA GLU A 186 -16.25 -1.30 -14.72
C GLU A 186 -15.76 -2.70 -14.33
N THR A 187 -15.22 -3.44 -15.29
CA THR A 187 -14.65 -4.77 -15.07
C THR A 187 -13.46 -4.71 -14.11
N LEU A 188 -12.58 -3.71 -14.23
CA LEU A 188 -11.49 -3.51 -13.27
C LEU A 188 -12.02 -3.34 -11.84
N ARG A 189 -13.07 -2.52 -11.64
CA ARG A 189 -13.67 -2.28 -10.33
C ARG A 189 -14.36 -3.51 -9.74
N GLU A 190 -15.06 -4.28 -10.55
CA GLU A 190 -15.91 -5.38 -10.07
C GLU A 190 -15.17 -6.72 -9.98
N ALA A 191 -14.26 -6.99 -10.91
CA ALA A 191 -13.64 -8.30 -11.07
C ALA A 191 -12.17 -8.35 -10.66
N VAL A 192 -11.43 -7.24 -10.73
CA VAL A 192 -9.97 -7.23 -10.52
C VAL A 192 -9.61 -6.60 -9.18
N ILE A 193 -10.12 -5.40 -8.90
CA ILE A 193 -9.84 -4.66 -7.68
C ILE A 193 -10.53 -5.34 -6.50
N ARG A 194 -9.78 -5.57 -5.43
CA ARG A 194 -10.25 -6.22 -4.20
C ARG A 194 -10.19 -5.27 -3.01
N PRO A 195 -11.24 -5.23 -2.18
CA PRO A 195 -11.20 -4.44 -0.96
C PRO A 195 -10.27 -5.07 0.08
N THR A 196 -9.62 -4.24 0.87
CA THR A 196 -8.83 -4.68 2.04
C THR A 196 -9.64 -4.64 3.33
N ILE A 197 -9.03 -5.04 4.45
CA ILE A 197 -9.65 -4.88 5.78
C ILE A 197 -9.91 -3.42 6.16
N ILE A 198 -9.18 -2.46 5.57
CA ILE A 198 -9.36 -1.03 5.82
C ILE A 198 -10.21 -0.43 4.70
N PRO A 199 -11.46 -0.01 4.97
CA PRO A 199 -12.31 0.59 3.95
C PRO A 199 -11.67 1.83 3.33
N GLY A 200 -11.65 1.92 2.00
CA GLY A 200 -11.00 2.98 1.22
C GLY A 200 -9.54 2.71 0.87
N VAL A 201 -9.01 1.54 1.23
CA VAL A 201 -7.80 0.96 0.64
C VAL A 201 -8.18 -0.31 -0.09
N ASP A 202 -7.82 -0.38 -1.36
CA ASP A 202 -8.04 -1.52 -2.24
C ASP A 202 -6.71 -2.04 -2.79
N ILE A 203 -6.73 -3.25 -3.34
CA ILE A 203 -5.57 -3.89 -3.96
C ILE A 203 -5.93 -4.53 -5.31
N ILE A 204 -5.03 -4.42 -6.28
CA ILE A 204 -4.96 -5.35 -7.42
C ILE A 204 -3.90 -6.40 -7.08
N PRO A 205 -4.29 -7.68 -6.91
CA PRO A 205 -3.42 -8.73 -6.41
C PRO A 205 -2.40 -9.24 -7.45
N ALA A 206 -1.37 -9.94 -6.96
CA ALA A 206 -0.40 -10.68 -7.77
C ALA A 206 -0.45 -12.19 -7.48
N SER A 207 0.22 -12.98 -8.33
CA SER A 207 0.42 -14.41 -8.16
C SER A 207 1.79 -14.85 -8.65
N ILE A 208 2.24 -16.03 -8.20
CA ILE A 208 3.48 -16.64 -8.68
C ILE A 208 3.49 -16.86 -10.20
N ASP A 209 2.30 -17.04 -10.79
CA ASP A 209 2.14 -17.21 -12.23
C ASP A 209 2.54 -15.96 -13.03
N ASP A 210 2.53 -14.78 -12.41
CA ASP A 210 2.93 -13.52 -13.02
C ASP A 210 4.43 -13.51 -13.38
N GLY A 211 5.23 -14.36 -12.74
CA GLY A 211 6.63 -14.57 -13.12
C GLY A 211 6.78 -15.17 -14.52
N PHE A 212 5.85 -16.06 -14.92
CA PHE A 212 5.83 -16.59 -16.29
C PHE A 212 5.39 -15.53 -17.29
N VAL A 213 4.40 -14.70 -16.90
CA VAL A 213 3.96 -13.56 -17.71
C VAL A 213 5.11 -12.58 -17.96
N ALA A 214 5.84 -12.19 -16.90
CA ALA A 214 7.01 -11.32 -17.02
C ALA A 214 8.09 -11.90 -17.95
N SER A 215 8.32 -13.21 -17.91
CA SER A 215 9.32 -13.88 -18.76
C SER A 215 9.02 -13.86 -20.26
N GLN A 216 7.74 -13.68 -20.62
CA GLN A 216 7.24 -13.69 -22.01
C GLN A 216 6.62 -12.34 -22.40
N TRP A 217 6.88 -11.29 -21.62
CA TRP A 217 6.14 -10.04 -21.67
C TRP A 217 6.07 -9.41 -23.06
N GLU A 218 7.20 -9.25 -23.76
CA GLU A 218 7.23 -8.63 -25.08
C GLU A 218 6.37 -9.39 -26.11
N SER A 219 6.41 -10.72 -26.07
CA SER A 219 5.61 -11.57 -26.96
C SER A 219 4.13 -11.45 -26.62
N LEU A 220 3.78 -11.50 -25.34
CA LEU A 220 2.39 -11.41 -24.88
C LEU A 220 1.79 -10.04 -25.20
N VAL A 221 2.53 -8.95 -25.01
CA VAL A 221 2.09 -7.60 -25.38
C VAL A 221 1.89 -7.48 -26.88
N THR A 222 2.82 -8.01 -27.68
CA THR A 222 2.69 -7.98 -29.16
C THR A 222 1.45 -8.74 -29.64
N GLU A 223 1.13 -9.86 -28.99
CA GLU A 223 -0.02 -10.70 -29.33
C GLU A 223 -1.36 -10.10 -28.86
N HIS A 224 -1.44 -9.66 -27.60
CA HIS A 224 -2.70 -9.27 -26.96
C HIS A 224 -2.99 -7.76 -27.04
N LEU A 225 -1.94 -6.93 -27.15
CA LEU A 225 -2.03 -5.47 -27.13
C LEU A 225 -1.29 -4.85 -28.34
N PRO A 226 -1.65 -5.23 -29.58
CA PRO A 226 -0.91 -4.81 -30.77
C PRO A 226 -0.88 -3.29 -30.89
N GLY A 227 0.33 -2.73 -30.98
CA GLY A 227 0.57 -1.29 -31.10
C GLY A 227 0.83 -0.56 -29.78
N LEU A 228 0.65 -1.23 -28.63
CA LEU A 228 1.04 -0.68 -27.34
C LEU A 228 2.50 -1.00 -27.03
N LYS A 229 3.19 -0.05 -26.39
CA LYS A 229 4.57 -0.24 -25.93
C LYS A 229 4.57 -1.10 -24.66
N PRO A 230 5.37 -2.18 -24.58
CA PRO A 230 5.49 -3.01 -23.38
C PRO A 230 5.64 -2.25 -22.05
N SER A 231 6.33 -1.11 -22.02
CA SER A 231 6.50 -0.32 -20.79
C SER A 231 5.35 0.65 -20.47
N GLU A 232 4.39 0.87 -21.37
CA GLU A 232 3.22 1.75 -21.14
C GLU A 232 1.97 1.02 -20.69
N VAL A 233 1.98 -0.31 -20.73
CA VAL A 233 0.80 -1.14 -20.53
C VAL A 233 0.10 -0.82 -19.21
N LEU A 234 0.83 -0.83 -18.08
CA LEU A 234 0.27 -0.56 -16.75
C LEU A 234 -0.47 0.78 -16.71
N LYS A 235 0.14 1.82 -17.30
CA LYS A 235 -0.44 3.15 -17.34
C LYS A 235 -1.74 3.14 -18.14
N LYS A 236 -1.70 2.58 -19.35
CA LYS A 236 -2.77 2.69 -20.35
C LYS A 236 -3.96 1.77 -20.05
N THR A 237 -3.70 0.58 -19.57
CA THR A 237 -4.73 -0.46 -19.40
C THR A 237 -5.29 -0.50 -17.97
N ILE A 238 -4.57 0.03 -16.98
CA ILE A 238 -5.05 0.09 -15.59
C ILE A 238 -5.18 1.54 -15.11
N ILE A 239 -4.07 2.26 -14.92
CA ILE A 239 -4.07 3.53 -14.17
C ILE A 239 -4.94 4.60 -14.83
N ASP A 240 -4.84 4.79 -16.14
CA ASP A 240 -5.63 5.77 -16.89
C ASP A 240 -7.15 5.43 -16.82
N ARG A 241 -7.51 4.15 -16.67
CA ARG A 241 -8.93 3.70 -16.60
C ARG A 241 -9.57 3.95 -15.23
N ILE A 242 -8.75 3.98 -14.16
CA ILE A 242 -9.19 4.17 -12.77
C ILE A 242 -8.82 5.53 -12.19
N ALA A 243 -8.36 6.47 -13.04
CA ALA A 243 -7.87 7.78 -12.59
C ALA A 243 -8.88 8.57 -11.75
N GLY A 244 -10.17 8.48 -12.07
CA GLY A 244 -11.22 9.15 -11.29
C GLY A 244 -11.52 8.52 -9.92
N ASP A 245 -11.07 7.28 -9.69
CA ASP A 245 -11.51 6.46 -8.56
C ASP A 245 -10.57 6.55 -7.36
N TYR A 246 -9.31 6.95 -7.57
CA TYR A 246 -8.27 6.95 -6.53
C TYR A 246 -7.52 8.28 -6.43
N ASP A 247 -7.11 8.61 -5.20
CA ASP A 247 -6.33 9.80 -4.90
C ASP A 247 -4.82 9.47 -4.92
N PHE A 248 -4.47 8.28 -4.42
CA PHE A 248 -3.12 7.71 -4.48
C PHE A 248 -3.15 6.30 -5.06
N VAL A 249 -2.18 5.98 -5.91
CA VAL A 249 -1.95 4.64 -6.43
C VAL A 249 -0.53 4.24 -6.09
N PHE A 250 -0.35 3.21 -5.27
CA PHE A 250 0.96 2.66 -4.98
C PHE A 250 1.26 1.49 -5.91
N ILE A 251 2.51 1.41 -6.36
CA ILE A 251 3.03 0.28 -7.13
C ILE A 251 4.07 -0.44 -6.26
N ASP A 252 3.91 -1.75 -6.08
CA ASP A 252 4.89 -2.63 -5.43
C ASP A 252 5.40 -3.65 -6.45
N THR A 253 6.71 -3.74 -6.61
CA THR A 253 7.35 -4.71 -7.52
C THR A 253 8.42 -5.50 -6.80
N GLY A 254 8.76 -6.65 -7.39
CA GLY A 254 9.93 -7.42 -6.98
C GLY A 254 11.24 -6.62 -7.11
N PRO A 255 12.35 -7.14 -6.55
CA PRO A 255 13.68 -6.54 -6.67
C PRO A 255 14.33 -6.78 -8.04
N HIS A 256 13.63 -7.41 -8.98
CA HIS A 256 14.18 -7.83 -10.27
C HIS A 256 14.11 -6.70 -11.28
N LEU A 257 15.09 -6.65 -12.19
CA LEU A 257 15.01 -5.79 -13.35
C LEU A 257 14.21 -6.51 -14.43
N ASP A 258 12.90 -6.38 -14.35
CA ASP A 258 11.92 -7.02 -15.22
C ASP A 258 10.96 -5.99 -15.86
N PRO A 259 10.07 -6.41 -16.78
CA PRO A 259 9.15 -5.49 -17.43
C PRO A 259 8.15 -4.82 -16.48
N PHE A 260 7.85 -5.41 -15.33
CA PHE A 260 6.96 -4.82 -14.34
C PHE A 260 7.62 -3.62 -13.66
N LEU A 261 8.92 -3.68 -13.38
CA LEU A 261 9.68 -2.53 -12.89
C LEU A 261 9.65 -1.37 -13.90
N LEU A 262 9.83 -1.63 -15.19
CA LEU A 262 9.79 -0.59 -16.23
C LEU A 262 8.39 0.03 -16.36
N ASN A 263 7.34 -0.79 -16.32
CA ASN A 263 5.95 -0.30 -16.26
C ASN A 263 5.71 0.57 -15.03
N GLY A 264 6.23 0.18 -13.87
CA GLY A 264 6.17 0.96 -12.64
C GLY A 264 6.84 2.32 -12.79
N LEU A 265 8.05 2.37 -13.37
CA LEU A 265 8.76 3.63 -13.63
C LEU A 265 8.01 4.53 -14.61
N ALA A 266 7.52 3.97 -15.73
CA ALA A 266 6.83 4.73 -16.76
C ALA A 266 5.52 5.36 -16.25
N ALA A 267 4.80 4.66 -15.38
CA ALA A 267 3.50 5.08 -14.90
C ALA A 267 3.53 6.05 -13.69
N SER A 268 4.68 6.19 -13.02
CA SER A 268 4.74 6.84 -11.69
C SER A 268 5.09 8.31 -11.72
N ASP A 269 4.44 9.10 -10.86
CA ASP A 269 4.75 10.51 -10.66
C ASP A 269 5.87 10.72 -9.61
N LEU A 270 5.98 9.79 -8.64
CA LEU A 270 6.94 9.83 -7.54
C LEU A 270 7.64 8.49 -7.33
N LEU A 271 8.98 8.52 -7.19
CA LEU A 271 9.77 7.41 -6.69
C LEU A 271 9.95 7.51 -5.17
N LEU A 272 9.66 6.46 -4.43
CA LEU A 272 9.88 6.38 -2.99
C LEU A 272 10.86 5.26 -2.65
N THR A 273 12.09 5.62 -2.28
CA THR A 273 13.22 4.69 -2.15
C THR A 273 13.52 4.36 -0.67
N PRO A 274 13.11 3.18 -0.16
CA PRO A 274 13.54 2.71 1.15
C PRO A 274 15.05 2.41 1.15
N THR A 275 15.75 3.01 2.11
CA THR A 275 17.21 2.93 2.23
C THR A 275 17.59 2.20 3.51
N PRO A 276 18.06 0.94 3.42
CA PRO A 276 18.46 0.15 4.58
C PRO A 276 19.76 0.71 5.19
N PRO A 277 19.99 0.54 6.50
CA PRO A 277 21.09 1.21 7.18
C PRO A 277 22.36 0.35 7.23
N ALA A 278 22.23 -0.97 7.09
CA ALA A 278 23.37 -1.89 7.05
C ALA A 278 24.25 -1.59 5.83
N GLN A 279 25.55 -1.39 6.05
CA GLN A 279 26.46 -0.82 5.05
C GLN A 279 26.44 -1.54 3.69
N VAL A 280 26.37 -2.87 3.69
CA VAL A 280 26.33 -3.68 2.45
C VAL A 280 25.01 -3.50 1.69
N ASP A 281 23.90 -3.42 2.41
CA ASP A 281 22.57 -3.20 1.83
C ASP A 281 22.40 -1.75 1.37
N PHE A 282 22.97 -0.80 2.11
CA PHE A 282 23.06 0.61 1.73
C PHE A 282 23.84 0.77 0.42
N HIS A 283 25.02 0.14 0.32
CA HIS A 283 25.81 0.13 -0.91
C HIS A 283 25.05 -0.46 -2.11
N SER A 284 24.25 -1.51 -1.88
CA SER A 284 23.39 -2.10 -2.92
C SER A 284 22.31 -1.12 -3.39
N THR A 285 21.76 -0.33 -2.47
CA THR A 285 20.79 0.74 -2.79
C THR A 285 21.45 1.85 -3.59
N LEU A 286 22.68 2.26 -3.26
CA LEU A 286 23.41 3.24 -4.07
C LEU A 286 23.66 2.74 -5.49
N LYS A 287 24.03 1.47 -5.67
CA LYS A 287 24.16 0.86 -7.00
C LYS A 287 22.86 0.92 -7.79
N TYR A 288 21.73 0.63 -7.14
CA TYR A 288 20.42 0.79 -7.76
C TYR A 288 20.19 2.23 -8.23
N LEU A 289 20.40 3.22 -7.36
CA LEU A 289 20.21 4.63 -7.71
C LEU A 289 21.08 5.05 -8.90
N THR A 290 22.32 4.56 -9.00
CA THR A 290 23.20 4.86 -10.14
C THR A 290 22.72 4.28 -11.46
N ARG A 291 21.81 3.29 -11.44
CA ARG A 291 21.24 2.64 -12.63
C ARG A 291 19.90 3.22 -13.05
N LEU A 292 19.27 4.04 -12.21
CA LEU A 292 17.99 4.67 -12.55
C LEU A 292 18.02 5.46 -13.85
N PRO A 293 19.05 6.29 -14.16
CA PRO A 293 19.11 7.00 -15.44
C PRO A 293 19.07 6.04 -16.64
N GLU A 294 19.86 4.96 -16.60
CA GLU A 294 19.88 3.95 -17.67
C GLU A 294 18.51 3.25 -17.85
N MET A 295 17.72 3.11 -16.78
CA MET A 295 16.36 2.56 -16.88
C MET A 295 15.38 3.55 -17.50
N LEU A 296 15.50 4.83 -17.18
CA LEU A 296 14.67 5.88 -17.78
C LEU A 296 15.03 6.10 -19.26
N GLU A 297 16.31 6.07 -19.61
CA GLU A 297 16.78 6.12 -21.00
C GLU A 297 16.19 4.98 -21.84
N ARG A 298 16.08 3.76 -21.28
CA ARG A 298 15.42 2.65 -21.97
C ARG A 298 13.93 2.90 -22.26
N LEU A 299 13.22 3.59 -21.37
CA LEU A 299 11.84 3.99 -21.61
C LEU A 299 11.77 4.99 -22.78
N GLU A 300 12.66 5.97 -22.78
CA GLU A 300 12.76 6.97 -23.86
C GLU A 300 13.11 6.32 -25.21
N GLU A 301 14.02 5.34 -25.23
CA GLU A 301 14.38 4.56 -26.42
C GLU A 301 13.20 3.74 -26.97
N GLU A 302 12.31 3.26 -26.10
CA GLU A 302 11.07 2.57 -26.48
C GLU A 302 10.01 3.54 -27.05
N GLY A 303 10.21 4.85 -26.85
CA GLY A 303 9.31 5.94 -27.22
C GLY A 303 8.31 6.31 -26.12
N VAL A 304 8.64 5.99 -24.86
CA VAL A 304 7.79 6.18 -23.68
C VAL A 304 8.38 7.28 -22.81
N GLU A 305 7.64 8.38 -22.67
CA GLU A 305 8.06 9.48 -21.78
C GLU A 305 7.70 9.15 -20.32
N PRO A 306 8.68 9.02 -19.42
CA PRO A 306 8.41 8.72 -18.02
C PRO A 306 7.71 9.90 -17.34
N ARG A 307 6.70 9.61 -16.52
CA ARG A 307 5.96 10.62 -15.74
C ARG A 307 6.69 11.15 -14.51
N LEU A 308 7.85 10.56 -14.22
CA LEU A 308 8.53 10.74 -12.95
C LEU A 308 8.92 12.20 -12.73
N SER A 309 8.27 12.84 -11.76
CA SER A 309 8.44 14.26 -11.45
C SER A 309 9.24 14.51 -10.18
N ALA A 310 9.32 13.50 -9.30
CA ALA A 310 10.01 13.60 -8.03
C ALA A 310 10.57 12.26 -7.58
N SER A 311 11.59 12.33 -6.71
CA SER A 311 12.09 11.18 -5.96
C SER A 311 12.24 11.55 -4.49
N ILE A 312 11.97 10.60 -3.61
CA ILE A 312 12.13 10.72 -2.17
C ILE A 312 12.89 9.51 -1.65
N GLY A 313 13.99 9.76 -0.95
CA GLY A 313 14.71 8.75 -0.18
C GLY A 313 14.31 8.77 1.29
N PHE A 314 14.25 7.62 1.95
CA PHE A 314 14.10 7.58 3.40
C PHE A 314 14.84 6.40 4.01
N MET A 315 15.25 6.54 5.27
CA MET A 315 15.90 5.45 5.98
C MET A 315 14.86 4.42 6.45
N SER A 316 15.05 3.16 6.11
CA SER A 316 14.23 2.04 6.60
C SER A 316 15.02 1.21 7.61
N LYS A 317 14.32 0.50 8.51
CA LYS A 317 14.90 -0.40 9.52
C LYS A 317 16.02 0.21 10.38
N MET A 318 15.97 1.53 10.60
CA MET A 318 16.95 2.25 11.42
C MET A 318 16.93 1.76 12.87
N THR A 319 18.10 1.80 13.50
CA THR A 319 18.31 1.56 14.93
C THR A 319 19.36 2.56 15.44
N GLY A 320 19.53 2.69 16.75
CA GLY A 320 20.50 3.61 17.36
C GLY A 320 21.96 3.15 17.30
N LYS A 321 22.36 2.37 16.30
CA LYS A 321 23.76 1.94 16.14
C LYS A 321 24.56 2.99 15.36
N ARG A 322 25.84 3.13 15.69
CA ARG A 322 26.75 4.14 15.09
C ARG A 322 26.95 3.95 13.58
N ASP A 323 26.99 2.71 13.11
CA ASP A 323 27.08 2.40 11.68
C ASP A 323 25.82 2.85 10.92
N HIS A 324 24.63 2.72 11.53
CA HIS A 324 23.38 3.20 10.96
C HIS A 324 23.34 4.74 10.86
N GLU A 325 23.82 5.45 11.88
CA GLU A 325 23.95 6.92 11.86
C GLU A 325 24.90 7.40 10.76
N THR A 326 25.95 6.63 10.51
CA THR A 326 26.90 6.89 9.43
C THR A 326 26.21 6.75 8.06
N SER A 327 25.51 5.64 7.83
CA SER A 327 24.72 5.43 6.61
C SER A 327 23.65 6.51 6.41
N HIS A 328 23.02 6.99 7.49
CA HIS A 328 22.04 8.08 7.42
C HIS A 328 22.69 9.39 6.99
N SER A 329 23.89 9.70 7.49
CA SER A 329 24.64 10.90 7.06
C SER A 329 24.98 10.84 5.58
N LEU A 330 25.46 9.68 5.10
CA LEU A 330 25.72 9.45 3.68
C LEU A 330 24.44 9.51 2.82
N ALA A 331 23.32 9.00 3.32
CA ALA A 331 22.04 9.10 2.63
C ALA A 331 21.61 10.56 2.44
N ARG A 332 21.88 11.44 3.41
CA ARG A 332 21.62 12.89 3.26
C ARG A 332 22.49 13.52 2.19
N GLU A 333 23.74 13.08 2.03
CA GLU A 333 24.61 13.57 0.95
C GLU A 333 24.08 13.15 -0.44
N VAL A 334 23.58 11.91 -0.56
CA VAL A 334 23.10 11.36 -1.84
C VAL A 334 21.73 11.92 -2.23
N TYR A 335 20.76 11.92 -1.32
CA TYR A 335 19.41 12.40 -1.61
C TYR A 335 19.29 13.93 -1.45
N ALA A 336 20.24 14.59 -0.80
CA ALA A 336 20.21 16.02 -0.53
C ALA A 336 18.86 16.46 0.06
N SER A 337 18.15 17.36 -0.62
CA SER A 337 16.85 17.90 -0.21
C SER A 337 15.68 16.93 -0.43
N ASN A 338 15.91 15.77 -1.05
CA ASN A 338 14.92 14.74 -1.34
C ASN A 338 14.88 13.62 -0.29
N ILE A 339 15.63 13.73 0.80
CA ILE A 339 15.51 12.79 1.92
C ILE A 339 14.34 13.17 2.84
N LEU A 340 13.61 12.18 3.35
CA LEU A 340 12.69 12.38 4.46
C LEU A 340 13.44 12.41 5.79
N ASP A 341 13.08 13.39 6.63
CA ASP A 341 13.57 13.45 8.01
C ASP A 341 13.01 12.33 8.89
N ALA A 342 11.84 11.81 8.52
CA ALA A 342 11.25 10.65 9.17
C ALA A 342 11.83 9.35 8.59
N SER A 343 12.02 8.37 9.46
CA SER A 343 12.47 7.02 9.08
C SER A 343 11.43 6.00 9.50
N LEU A 344 11.41 4.85 8.82
CA LEU A 344 10.60 3.71 9.24
C LEU A 344 11.49 2.80 10.13
N PRO A 345 11.33 2.80 11.46
CA PRO A 345 12.26 2.12 12.35
C PRO A 345 12.11 0.60 12.30
N ARG A 346 13.17 -0.11 12.69
CA ARG A 346 13.06 -1.56 12.95
C ARG A 346 12.47 -1.77 14.34
N LEU A 347 11.24 -2.24 14.41
CA LEU A 347 10.54 -2.54 15.66
C LEU A 347 9.89 -3.92 15.59
N ASP A 348 9.88 -4.64 16.72
CA ASP A 348 9.24 -5.96 16.88
C ASP A 348 7.78 -5.97 16.42
N GLY A 349 7.09 -4.82 16.53
CA GLY A 349 5.76 -4.60 15.99
C GLY A 349 5.61 -4.98 14.52
N PHE A 350 6.52 -4.49 13.68
CA PHE A 350 6.50 -4.76 12.24
C PHE A 350 6.84 -6.22 11.94
N GLU A 351 7.78 -6.81 12.69
CA GLU A 351 8.18 -8.21 12.49
C GLU A 351 7.01 -9.17 12.83
N ARG A 352 6.33 -8.96 13.98
CA ARG A 352 5.21 -9.82 14.40
C ARG A 352 3.93 -9.65 13.58
N CYS A 353 3.64 -8.45 13.09
CA CYS A 353 2.51 -8.27 12.18
C CYS A 353 2.75 -9.01 10.85
N GLY A 354 4.01 -9.08 10.40
CA GLY A 354 4.40 -9.90 9.26
C GLY A 354 4.10 -11.39 9.42
N GLU A 355 4.19 -11.93 10.64
CA GLU A 355 3.86 -13.35 10.92
C GLU A 355 2.36 -13.67 10.82
N SER A 356 1.51 -12.65 10.95
CA SER A 356 0.04 -12.75 10.91
C SER A 356 -0.56 -12.19 9.62
N PHE A 357 0.29 -11.80 8.67
CA PHE A 357 -0.08 -11.12 7.43
C PHE A 357 -0.93 -9.86 7.67
N ASP A 358 -0.74 -9.19 8.80
CA ASP A 358 -1.38 -7.91 9.10
C ASP A 358 -0.38 -6.78 8.88
N THR A 359 -0.87 -5.58 8.57
CA THR A 359 -0.06 -4.38 8.71
C THR A 359 -0.10 -3.90 10.16
N ILE A 360 0.86 -3.08 10.56
CA ILE A 360 0.88 -2.52 11.91
C ILE A 360 -0.39 -1.71 12.24
N ILE A 361 -1.05 -1.21 11.20
CA ILE A 361 -2.29 -0.43 11.24
C ILE A 361 -3.51 -1.34 11.32
N SER A 362 -3.56 -2.43 10.55
CA SER A 362 -4.72 -3.35 10.51
C SER A 362 -4.80 -4.28 11.71
N ALA A 363 -3.65 -4.72 12.24
CA ALA A 363 -3.56 -5.68 13.34
C ALA A 363 -4.53 -5.34 14.47
N ASN A 364 -5.27 -6.28 15.03
CA ASN A 364 -6.15 -5.98 16.16
C ASN A 364 -5.36 -6.09 17.49
N PRO A 365 -5.32 -5.06 18.35
CA PRO A 365 -4.61 -5.12 19.62
C PRO A 365 -5.04 -6.28 20.54
N VAL A 366 -6.27 -6.78 20.38
CA VAL A 366 -6.80 -7.90 21.18
C VAL A 366 -6.20 -9.25 20.76
N SER A 367 -5.96 -9.45 19.47
CA SER A 367 -5.43 -10.70 18.91
C SER A 367 -3.94 -10.64 18.58
N TYR A 368 -3.28 -9.49 18.81
CA TYR A 368 -1.89 -9.29 18.50
C TYR A 368 -0.98 -10.20 19.36
N PRO A 369 -0.10 -11.04 18.76
CA PRO A 369 0.70 -12.03 19.47
C PRO A 369 1.88 -11.43 20.28
N GLY A 370 1.89 -10.12 20.53
CA GLY A 370 2.94 -9.44 21.29
C GLY A 370 2.43 -8.41 22.28
N SER A 371 3.35 -7.62 22.85
CA SER A 371 2.96 -6.63 23.85
C SER A 371 2.18 -5.47 23.21
N ALA A 372 1.11 -5.04 23.89
CA ALA A 372 0.32 -3.88 23.46
C ALA A 372 1.17 -2.60 23.35
N GLU A 373 2.21 -2.48 24.18
CA GLU A 373 3.16 -1.36 24.12
C GLU A 373 4.01 -1.38 22.84
N ALA A 374 4.52 -2.55 22.43
CA ALA A 374 5.28 -2.67 21.18
C ALA A 374 4.43 -2.32 19.96
N LEU A 375 3.18 -2.80 19.92
CA LEU A 375 2.23 -2.47 18.86
C LEU A 375 1.95 -0.96 18.82
N LYS A 376 1.65 -0.35 19.98
CA LYS A 376 1.37 1.09 20.08
C LYS A 376 2.56 1.94 19.65
N LYS A 377 3.78 1.58 20.06
CA LYS A 377 5.00 2.28 19.67
C LYS A 377 5.21 2.21 18.16
N ALA A 378 5.09 1.02 17.56
CA ALA A 378 5.25 0.84 16.13
C ALA A 378 4.18 1.58 15.30
N ARG A 379 2.92 1.60 15.76
CA ARG A 379 1.88 2.45 15.14
C ARG A 379 2.20 3.93 15.18
N THR A 380 2.66 4.43 16.32
CA THR A 380 2.99 5.86 16.49
C THR A 380 4.10 6.27 15.53
N GLU A 381 5.14 5.44 15.37
CA GLU A 381 6.22 5.70 14.42
C GLU A 381 5.74 5.58 12.95
N ALA A 382 4.87 4.61 12.65
CA ALA A 382 4.25 4.49 11.34
C ALA A 382 3.41 5.72 10.99
N GLU A 383 2.59 6.23 11.92
CA GLU A 383 1.79 7.44 11.76
C GLU A 383 2.68 8.67 11.51
N ARG A 384 3.76 8.84 12.29
CA ARG A 384 4.72 9.94 12.10
C ARG A 384 5.38 9.89 10.73
N PHE A 385 5.85 8.71 10.31
CA PHE A 385 6.44 8.49 8.99
C PHE A 385 5.41 8.79 7.88
N THR A 386 4.19 8.30 8.04
CA THR A 386 3.09 8.49 7.09
C THR A 386 2.78 9.97 6.89
N LYS A 387 2.68 10.74 7.98
CA LYS A 387 2.43 12.17 7.91
C LYS A 387 3.56 12.90 7.18
N ALA A 388 4.82 12.53 7.45
CA ALA A 388 5.96 13.11 6.76
C ALA A 388 5.94 12.83 5.25
N VAL A 389 5.57 11.61 4.84
CA VAL A 389 5.38 11.27 3.42
C VAL A 389 4.26 12.11 2.80
N PHE A 390 3.09 12.19 3.44
CA PHE A 390 1.96 12.99 2.96
C PHE A 390 2.32 14.46 2.80
N ASP A 391 2.91 15.08 3.82
CA ASP A 391 3.29 16.49 3.80
C ASP A 391 4.34 16.77 2.71
N ARG A 392 5.26 15.83 2.46
CA ARG A 392 6.24 15.95 1.37
C ARG A 392 5.61 15.83 -0.01
N ILE A 393 4.64 14.94 -0.20
CA ILE A 393 3.86 14.84 -1.44
C ILE A 393 3.10 16.14 -1.68
N GLU A 394 2.41 16.68 -0.68
CA GLU A 394 1.69 17.95 -0.82
C GLU A 394 2.62 19.11 -1.14
N TYR A 395 3.81 19.15 -0.55
CA TYR A 395 4.84 20.15 -0.90
C TYR A 395 5.24 20.06 -2.37
N ILE A 396 5.52 18.86 -2.89
CA ILE A 396 5.91 18.64 -4.28
C ILE A 396 4.75 19.00 -5.22
N ARG A 397 3.53 18.50 -4.97
CA ARG A 397 2.34 18.80 -5.79
C ARG A 397 1.96 20.28 -5.77
N GLY A 398 2.25 20.97 -4.66
CA GLY A 398 2.01 22.41 -4.53
C GLY A 398 3.06 23.26 -5.25
N ALA A 399 4.31 22.81 -5.33
CA ALA A 399 5.39 23.53 -6.02
C ALA A 399 5.35 23.40 -7.55
N SER A 400 4.68 22.36 -8.06
CA SER A 400 4.50 22.12 -9.51
C SER A 400 3.32 22.86 -10.15
N LYS A 401 2.54 23.63 -9.37
CA LYS A 401 1.49 24.55 -9.84
C LYS A 401 2.02 25.97 -9.86
#